data_AF-A0A562B3S8-F1
#
_entry.id   AF-A0A562B3S8-F1
#
_cell.length_a   1.000
_cell.length_b   1.000
_cell.length_c   1.000
_cell.angle_alpha   90.00
_cell.angle_beta   90.00
_cell.angle_gamma   90.00
#
_symmetry.space_group_name_H-M   'P 1'
#
loop_
_entity.id
_entity.type
_entity.pdbx_description
1 polymer ?
#
loop_
_entity_poly.entity_id
_entity_poly.type
_entity_poly.pdbx_seq_one_letter_code
_entity_poly.pdbx_strand_id
1 'polypeptide(L)'
;MSYELVFANAKRIEALLRQLGYEGRGLHELVTSAGDALPHDVARAARKIATIRNKLAHEDGFVLSADALQSFRESAAFVIEELEAALDRANAARQARADAPGPHWWSDDTEPTWKKVAKIGGVVVGVALLALLGSR
;
A
#
# COMPACT_ATOMS: atom_id res chain seq x y z
N MET A 1 17.83 -23.86 18.72
CA MET A 1 17.13 -23.45 17.49
C MET A 1 16.95 -21.95 17.54
N SER A 2 17.44 -21.18 16.55
CA SER A 2 17.20 -19.73 16.53
C SER A 2 15.82 -19.45 15.94
N TYR A 3 14.99 -18.71 16.67
CA TYR A 3 13.66 -18.28 16.25
C TYR A 3 13.68 -17.05 15.34
N GLU A 4 14.86 -16.62 14.92
CA GLU A 4 15.10 -15.44 14.09
C GLU A 4 14.32 -15.49 12.77
N LEU A 5 14.23 -16.68 12.17
CA LEU A 5 13.36 -17.01 11.03
C LEU A 5 11.93 -16.48 11.19
N VAL A 6 11.31 -16.72 12.35
CA VAL A 6 9.90 -16.39 12.59
C VAL A 6 9.72 -14.88 12.54
N PHE A 7 10.60 -14.17 13.24
CA PHE A 7 10.59 -12.71 13.28
C PHE A 7 10.97 -12.10 11.93
N ALA A 8 11.93 -12.67 11.20
CA ALA A 8 12.35 -12.19 9.89
C ALA A 8 11.21 -12.29 8.86
N ASN A 9 10.55 -13.45 8.77
CA ASN A 9 9.42 -13.63 7.87
C ASN A 9 8.22 -12.78 8.26
N ALA A 10 7.89 -12.69 9.56
CA ALA A 10 6.82 -11.81 10.01
C ALA A 10 7.09 -10.34 9.65
N LYS A 11 8.32 -9.84 9.85
CA LYS A 11 8.71 -8.49 9.43
C LYS A 11 8.63 -8.30 7.91
N ARG A 12 9.01 -9.31 7.11
CA ARG A 12 8.89 -9.26 5.66
C ARG A 12 7.42 -9.11 5.23
N ILE A 13 6.53 -9.90 5.80
CA ILE A 13 5.08 -9.85 5.52
C ILE A 13 4.52 -8.48 5.92
N GLU A 14 4.87 -7.97 7.10
CA GLU A 14 4.46 -6.62 7.54
C GLU A 14 4.92 -5.54 6.56
N ALA A 15 6.16 -5.61 6.07
CA ALA A 15 6.69 -4.67 5.10
C ALA A 15 5.96 -4.73 3.75
N LEU A 16 5.58 -5.92 3.27
CA LEU A 16 4.82 -6.09 2.03
C LEU A 16 3.41 -5.51 2.16
N LEU A 17 2.71 -5.80 3.27
CA LEU A 17 1.39 -5.24 3.53
C LEU A 17 1.42 -3.69 3.59
N ARG A 18 2.45 -3.10 4.20
CA ARG A 18 2.63 -1.65 4.21
C ARG A 18 2.89 -1.07 2.82
N GLN A 19 3.68 -1.74 1.98
CA GLN A 19 3.91 -1.33 0.59
C GLN A 19 2.65 -1.40 -0.28
N LEU A 20 1.74 -2.31 0.06
CA LEU A 20 0.40 -2.39 -0.53
C LEU A 20 -0.55 -1.30 -0.01
N GLY A 21 -0.16 -0.55 1.02
CA GLY A 21 -0.91 0.57 1.57
C GLY A 21 -1.79 0.23 2.77
N TYR A 22 -1.63 -0.95 3.38
CA TYR A 22 -2.37 -1.32 4.59
C TYR A 22 -1.73 -0.72 5.85
N GLU A 23 -2.55 -0.46 6.86
CA GLU A 23 -2.14 0.25 8.08
C GLU A 23 -2.26 -0.62 9.35
N GLY A 24 -1.48 -0.26 10.38
CA GLY A 24 -1.46 -0.99 11.65
C GLY A 24 -0.07 -1.02 12.29
N ARG A 25 -0.01 -1.34 13.58
CA ARG A 25 1.24 -1.38 14.36
C ARG A 25 1.97 -2.72 14.24
N GLY A 26 1.27 -3.79 13.91
CA GLY A 26 1.84 -5.12 13.71
C GLY A 26 1.02 -5.97 12.77
N LEU A 27 1.50 -7.19 12.47
CA LEU A 27 0.93 -8.06 11.45
C LEU A 27 -0.59 -8.30 11.60
N HIS A 28 -1.09 -8.51 12.81
CA HIS A 28 -2.53 -8.72 13.01
C HIS A 28 -3.35 -7.49 12.61
N GLU A 29 -2.93 -6.30 13.02
CA GLU A 29 -3.62 -5.05 12.68
C GLU A 29 -3.55 -4.77 11.17
N LEU A 30 -2.41 -5.03 10.53
CA LEU A 30 -2.24 -4.89 9.08
C LEU A 30 -3.18 -5.82 8.29
N VAL A 31 -3.28 -7.09 8.69
CA VAL A 31 -4.20 -8.04 8.05
C VAL A 31 -5.66 -7.65 8.27
N THR A 32 -5.99 -7.10 9.44
CA THR A 32 -7.34 -6.57 9.72
C THR A 32 -7.64 -5.33 8.87
N SER A 33 -6.69 -4.40 8.74
CA SER A 33 -6.82 -3.21 7.88
C SER A 33 -7.04 -3.57 6.42
N ALA A 34 -6.46 -4.68 5.96
CA ALA A 34 -6.66 -5.15 4.60
C ALA A 34 -8.06 -5.74 4.34
N GLY A 35 -8.75 -6.24 5.36
CA GLY A 35 -10.11 -6.76 5.26
C GLY A 35 -10.26 -7.78 4.12
N ASP A 36 -11.26 -7.55 3.25
CA ASP A 36 -11.59 -8.41 2.11
C ASP A 36 -10.71 -8.17 0.87
N ALA A 37 -9.76 -7.22 0.92
CA ALA A 37 -8.82 -6.98 -0.17
C ALA A 37 -7.75 -8.08 -0.29
N LEU A 38 -7.52 -8.86 0.78
CA LEU A 38 -6.67 -10.04 0.74
C LEU A 38 -7.49 -11.29 0.42
N PRO A 39 -6.95 -12.22 -0.40
CA PRO A 39 -7.54 -13.54 -0.54
C PRO A 39 -7.72 -14.20 0.82
N HIS A 40 -8.86 -14.86 1.02
CA HIS A 40 -9.25 -15.45 2.30
C HIS A 40 -8.15 -16.35 2.90
N ASP A 41 -7.52 -17.17 2.06
CA ASP A 41 -6.48 -18.11 2.50
C ASP A 41 -5.19 -17.40 2.91
N VAL A 42 -4.82 -16.32 2.22
CA VAL A 42 -3.67 -15.47 2.56
C VAL A 42 -3.92 -14.77 3.90
N ALA A 43 -5.10 -14.18 4.09
CA ALA A 43 -5.47 -13.54 5.34
C ALA A 43 -5.48 -14.54 6.52
N ARG A 44 -6.01 -15.75 6.31
CA ARG A 44 -6.01 -16.82 7.31
C ARG A 44 -4.60 -17.27 7.69
N ALA A 45 -3.74 -17.50 6.71
CA ALA A 45 -2.34 -17.87 6.93
C ALA A 45 -1.57 -16.77 7.66
N ALA A 46 -1.73 -15.50 7.25
CA ALA A 46 -1.10 -14.35 7.88
C ALA A 46 -1.54 -14.16 9.35
N ARG A 47 -2.82 -14.39 9.67
CA ARG A 47 -3.31 -14.37 11.06
C ARG A 47 -2.66 -15.47 11.91
N LYS A 48 -2.49 -16.68 11.36
CA LYS A 48 -1.80 -17.78 12.05
C LYS A 48 -0.33 -17.42 12.35
N ILE A 49 0.37 -16.82 11.38
CA ILE A 49 1.74 -16.30 11.54
C ILE A 49 1.79 -15.24 12.66
N ALA A 50 0.84 -14.30 12.67
CA ALA A 50 0.75 -13.27 13.70
C ALA A 50 0.58 -13.88 15.10
N THR A 51 -0.29 -14.89 15.24
CA THR A 51 -0.45 -15.63 16.50
C THR A 51 0.86 -16.27 16.93
N ILE A 52 1.53 -17.03 16.06
CA ILE A 52 2.80 -17.71 16.38
C ILE A 52 3.87 -16.70 16.80
N ARG A 53 4.05 -15.61 16.05
CA ARG A 53 5.03 -14.56 16.36
C ARG A 53 4.72 -13.88 17.70
N ASN A 54 3.45 -13.64 18.01
CA ASN A 54 3.04 -13.03 19.28
C ASN A 54 3.32 -13.94 20.46
N LYS A 55 2.97 -15.24 20.35
CA LYS A 55 3.29 -16.22 21.40
C LYS A 55 4.78 -16.27 21.66
N LEU A 56 5.57 -16.37 20.60
CA LEU A 56 7.03 -16.45 20.69
C LEU A 56 7.68 -15.19 21.28
N ALA A 57 7.04 -14.03 21.14
CA ALA A 57 7.55 -12.77 21.68
C ALA A 57 7.13 -12.50 23.14
N HIS A 58 6.03 -13.10 23.60
CA HIS A 58 5.35 -12.67 24.83
C HIS A 58 5.00 -13.80 25.80
N GLU A 59 4.87 -15.04 25.36
CA GLU A 59 4.57 -16.18 26.23
C GLU A 59 5.89 -16.79 26.73
N ASP A 60 6.16 -16.64 28.03
CA ASP A 60 7.34 -17.22 28.67
C ASP A 60 7.35 -18.75 28.52
N GLY A 61 8.47 -19.29 28.06
CA GLY A 61 8.63 -20.73 27.87
C GLY A 61 7.90 -21.31 26.64
N PHE A 62 7.32 -20.48 25.77
CA PHE A 62 6.76 -20.96 24.51
C PHE A 62 7.88 -21.44 23.56
N VAL A 63 7.74 -22.68 23.09
CA VAL A 63 8.68 -23.33 22.17
C VAL A 63 7.90 -23.85 20.97
N LEU A 64 8.32 -23.54 19.75
CA LEU A 64 7.78 -24.22 18.57
C LEU A 64 8.44 -25.59 18.43
N SER A 65 7.61 -26.61 18.18
CA SER A 65 8.10 -27.89 17.67
C SER A 65 8.67 -27.74 16.26
N ALA A 66 9.49 -28.70 15.83
CA ALA A 66 10.02 -28.75 14.47
C ALA A 66 8.90 -28.75 13.42
N ASP A 67 7.83 -29.52 13.63
CA ASP A 67 6.68 -29.59 12.71
C ASP A 67 5.91 -28.27 12.64
N ALA A 68 5.73 -27.60 13.78
CA ALA A 68 5.10 -26.29 13.83
C ALA A 68 5.97 -25.24 13.13
N LEU A 69 7.29 -25.34 13.27
CA LEU A 69 8.24 -24.46 12.57
C LEU A 69 8.20 -24.68 11.06
N GLN A 70 8.12 -25.94 10.62
CA GLN A 70 7.97 -26.29 9.20
C GLN A 70 6.65 -25.75 8.63
N SER A 71 5.55 -25.97 9.34
CA SER A 71 4.22 -25.43 8.97
C SER A 71 4.23 -23.90 8.90
N PHE A 72 4.95 -23.24 9.81
CA PHE A 72 5.15 -21.79 9.78
C PHE A 72 5.90 -21.36 8.53
N ARG A 73 6.99 -22.05 8.16
CA ARG A 73 7.79 -21.74 6.97
C ARG A 73 6.94 -21.81 5.69
N GLU A 74 6.16 -22.87 5.54
CA GLU A 74 5.27 -23.06 4.38
C GLU A 74 4.20 -21.97 4.31
N SER A 75 3.56 -21.67 5.46
CA SER A 75 2.56 -20.60 5.52
C SER A 75 3.18 -19.24 5.20
N ALA A 76 4.40 -18.98 5.69
CA ALA A 76 5.09 -17.72 5.45
C ALA A 76 5.53 -17.58 3.99
N ALA A 77 6.07 -18.64 3.38
CA ALA A 77 6.43 -18.66 1.96
C ALA A 77 5.20 -18.36 1.09
N PHE A 78 4.10 -19.10 1.31
CA PHE A 78 2.85 -18.87 0.60
C PHE A 78 2.35 -17.42 0.71
N VAL A 79 2.32 -16.86 1.93
CA VAL A 79 1.87 -15.46 2.12
C VAL A 79 2.82 -14.47 1.44
N ILE A 80 4.14 -14.68 1.52
CA ILE A 80 5.12 -13.80 0.90
C ILE A 80 4.96 -13.81 -0.62
N GLU A 81 4.89 -14.99 -1.24
CA GLU A 81 4.72 -15.14 -2.70
C GLU A 81 3.45 -14.43 -3.19
N GLU A 82 2.32 -14.63 -2.51
CA GLU A 82 1.04 -14.00 -2.87
C GLU A 82 1.07 -12.47 -2.73
N LEU A 83 1.71 -11.95 -1.68
CA LEU A 83 1.83 -10.51 -1.46
C LEU A 83 2.83 -9.85 -2.42
N GLU A 84 3.93 -10.52 -2.76
CA GLU A 84 4.87 -10.06 -3.78
C GLU A 84 4.20 -10.01 -5.15
N ALA A 85 3.47 -11.06 -5.53
CA ALA A 85 2.71 -11.07 -6.77
C ALA A 85 1.63 -9.97 -6.80
N ALA A 86 0.96 -9.70 -5.67
CA ALA A 86 0.02 -8.59 -5.56
C ALA A 86 0.69 -7.22 -5.71
N LEU A 87 1.87 -7.04 -5.12
CA LEU A 87 2.64 -5.81 -5.21
C LEU A 87 3.13 -5.56 -6.63
N ASP A 88 3.61 -6.59 -7.32
CA ASP A 88 4.03 -6.52 -8.72
C ASP A 88 2.87 -6.12 -9.63
N ARG A 89 1.69 -6.72 -9.45
CA ARG A 89 0.46 -6.31 -10.17
C ARG A 89 0.11 -4.85 -9.90
N ALA A 90 0.19 -4.40 -8.65
CA ALA A 90 -0.08 -3.02 -8.29
C ALA A 90 0.92 -2.04 -8.91
N ASN A 91 2.20 -2.39 -8.93
CA ASN A 91 3.26 -1.57 -9.52
C ASN A 91 3.14 -1.51 -11.04
N ALA A 92 2.87 -2.63 -11.70
CA ALA A 92 2.63 -2.67 -13.15
C ALA A 92 1.43 -1.79 -13.54
N ALA A 93 0.33 -1.85 -12.79
CA ALA A 93 -0.84 -1.00 -13.02
C ALA A 93 -0.52 0.49 -12.81
N ARG A 94 0.29 0.84 -11.80
CA ARG A 94 0.75 2.21 -11.56
C ARG A 94 1.63 2.72 -12.71
N GLN A 95 2.56 1.90 -13.18
CA GLN A 95 3.45 2.23 -14.28
C GLN A 95 2.67 2.43 -15.59
N ALA A 96 1.77 1.51 -15.94
CA ALA A 96 0.92 1.63 -17.11
C ALA A 96 0.07 2.91 -17.11
N ARG A 97 -0.37 3.36 -15.92
CA ARG A 97 -1.10 4.64 -15.78
C ARG A 97 -0.18 5.85 -15.94
N ALA A 98 1.07 5.77 -15.52
CA ALA A 98 2.05 6.84 -15.69
C ALA A 98 2.50 6.98 -17.16
N ASP A 99 2.61 5.85 -17.87
CA ASP A 99 2.98 5.80 -19.28
C ASP A 99 1.79 6.08 -20.23
N ALA A 100 0.56 6.07 -19.72
CA ALA A 100 -0.60 6.41 -20.50
C ALA A 100 -0.45 7.84 -21.04
N PRO A 101 -0.59 8.07 -22.35
CA PRO A 101 -0.53 9.42 -22.90
C PRO A 101 -1.54 10.30 -22.15
N GLY A 102 -1.07 11.46 -21.70
CA GLY A 102 -1.93 12.45 -21.06
C GLY A 102 -3.16 12.69 -21.93
N PRO A 103 -4.32 13.03 -21.35
CA PRO A 103 -5.52 13.17 -22.13
C PRO A 103 -5.28 14.17 -23.27
N HIS A 104 -5.46 13.71 -24.50
CA HIS A 104 -5.14 14.38 -25.77
C HIS A 104 -5.90 15.71 -26.00
N TRP A 105 -6.61 16.25 -25.00
CA TRP A 105 -7.33 17.53 -25.11
C TRP A 105 -6.46 18.77 -24.85
N TRP A 106 -5.19 18.64 -24.44
CA TRP A 106 -4.21 19.74 -24.57
C TRP A 106 -3.31 19.45 -25.78
N SER A 107 -3.75 19.88 -26.96
CA SER A 107 -2.85 20.17 -28.07
C SER A 107 -2.75 21.68 -28.18
N ASP A 108 -1.51 22.19 -28.14
CA ASP A 108 -1.15 23.59 -28.31
C ASP A 108 -1.28 23.95 -29.80
N ASP A 109 -2.52 24.02 -30.29
CA ASP A 109 -2.89 24.50 -31.61
C ASP A 109 -4.22 25.26 -31.49
N THR A 110 -4.21 26.38 -30.78
CA THR A 110 -5.06 27.55 -31.06
C THR A 110 -4.61 28.72 -30.21
N GLU A 111 -4.41 29.86 -30.86
CA GLU A 111 -4.07 31.14 -30.23
C GLU A 111 -4.84 31.40 -28.92
N PRO A 112 -4.20 32.06 -27.92
CA PRO A 112 -4.84 32.40 -26.67
C PRO A 112 -6.16 33.16 -26.87
N THR A 113 -7.28 32.53 -26.50
CA THR A 113 -8.64 33.07 -26.66
C THR A 113 -8.94 34.29 -25.81
N TRP A 114 -8.04 34.70 -24.89
CA TRP A 114 -8.15 35.96 -24.14
C TRP A 114 -8.14 37.20 -25.05
N LYS A 115 -7.63 37.09 -26.28
CA LYS A 115 -7.76 38.15 -27.31
C LYS A 115 -9.18 38.24 -27.92
N LYS A 116 -10.03 37.21 -27.79
CA LYS A 116 -11.41 37.19 -28.33
C LYS A 116 -12.46 37.67 -27.34
N VAL A 117 -12.23 37.53 -26.02
CA VAL A 117 -13.13 38.03 -24.96
C VAL A 117 -13.10 39.55 -24.79
N ALA A 118 -12.11 40.26 -25.34
CA ALA A 118 -12.10 41.73 -25.35
C ALA A 118 -13.21 42.36 -26.20
N LYS A 119 -13.97 41.58 -27.00
CA LYS A 119 -15.05 42.07 -27.88
C LYS A 119 -16.46 41.68 -27.49
N ILE A 120 -16.65 40.79 -26.50
CA ILE A 120 -17.98 40.41 -26.02
C ILE A 120 -17.90 40.42 -24.49
N GLY A 121 -18.36 41.53 -23.90
CA GLY A 121 -18.29 41.75 -22.46
C GLY A 121 -18.97 40.62 -21.67
N GLY A 122 -18.31 40.16 -20.61
CA GLY A 122 -18.96 39.23 -19.68
C GLY A 122 -18.03 38.37 -18.86
N VAL A 123 -17.42 38.99 -17.83
CA VAL A 123 -17.00 38.39 -16.55
C VAL A 123 -15.85 37.36 -16.55
N VAL A 124 -14.71 37.85 -16.07
CA VAL A 124 -13.57 37.09 -15.56
C VAL A 124 -13.97 36.42 -14.25
N VAL A 125 -14.00 35.09 -14.19
CA VAL A 125 -13.95 34.39 -12.89
C VAL A 125 -12.47 34.26 -12.53
N GLY A 126 -12.04 35.16 -11.65
CA GLY A 126 -10.67 35.22 -11.14
C GLY A 126 -10.32 33.97 -10.35
N VAL A 127 -9.19 33.36 -10.70
CA VAL A 127 -8.46 32.43 -9.83
C VAL A 127 -7.94 33.25 -8.65
N ALA A 128 -8.62 33.18 -7.50
CA ALA A 128 -8.11 33.72 -6.26
C ALA A 128 -7.29 32.64 -5.54
N LEU A 129 -5.98 32.63 -5.79
CA LEU A 129 -5.01 31.87 -5.00
C LEU A 129 -4.10 32.87 -4.26
N LEU A 130 -4.39 33.03 -2.98
CA LEU A 130 -3.49 33.30 -1.84
C LEU A 130 -2.16 34.04 -2.07
N ALA A 131 -2.06 35.24 -1.48
CA ALA A 131 -0.85 35.77 -0.82
C ALA A 131 -1.26 37.04 -0.04
N LEU A 132 -1.32 37.00 1.29
CA LEU A 132 -0.25 37.36 2.22
C LEU A 132 -0.04 38.88 2.41
N LEU A 133 -0.13 39.30 3.68
CA LEU A 133 0.63 40.39 4.34
C LEU A 133 0.30 41.85 3.99
N GLY A 134 -0.13 42.62 4.99
CA GLY A 134 -0.21 44.09 4.89
C GLY A 134 -0.87 44.79 6.08
N SER A 135 -0.07 45.05 7.12
CA SER A 135 -0.35 45.76 8.38
C SER A 135 -1.20 47.05 8.30
N ARG A 136 -2.09 47.27 9.28
CA ARG A 136 -1.89 48.21 10.40
C ARG A 136 -3.09 48.23 11.36
#